data_AF-A0A1J3EWC5-F1
#
_entry.id   AF-A0A1J3EWC5-F1
#
_cell.length_a   1.000
_cell.length_b   1.000
_cell.length_c   1.000
_cell.angle_alpha   90.00
_cell.angle_beta   90.00
_cell.angle_gamma   90.00
#
_symmetry.space_group_name_H-M   'P 1'
#
loop_
_entity.id
_entity.type
_entity.pdbx_description
1 polymer ?
#
loop_
_entity_poly.entity_id
_entity_poly.type
_entity_poly.pdbx_seq_one_letter_code
_entity_poly.pdbx_strand_id
1 'polypeptide(L)'
;LRCGGVMEAIRISCAGYPTRKHFDEFLNRFGIIAPQVLNKNSDEPGACKKLLDKAGLEGYQIGKSKVFLRAGQMADLDTRRTEILGRSASIIQRKVRSYLAQKAFIQLRNSATRIQAVCRGVLARNTYESMRREAAALKIQRDLRRFLARKAYTGVFSATVSIQAGMRGMVSRKELSFRRQTKAATIIQSRSRVFLARLHYRKLKKAAITTQCAWRGKVARKELKNLKMAARETGALQEAKNKLEKQVEELTWRLQLEKRMRTDLEEAKKQESAKYESSLEEIQNKFKETEALLIKER
;
A
#
# COMPACT_ATOMS: atom_id res chain seq x y z
N LEU A 1 -85.10 -61.37 -99.72
CA LEU A 1 -85.37 -59.92 -99.54
C LEU A 1 -85.80 -59.18 -100.82
N ARG A 2 -85.43 -59.61 -102.04
CA ARG A 2 -85.84 -58.93 -103.29
C ARG A 2 -87.26 -59.30 -103.78
N CYS A 3 -87.76 -60.49 -103.47
CA CYS A 3 -89.05 -60.98 -104.00
C CYS A 3 -90.28 -60.59 -103.16
N GLY A 4 -90.10 -59.97 -101.98
CA GLY A 4 -91.19 -59.63 -101.05
C GLY A 4 -91.50 -58.13 -100.95
N GLY A 5 -91.06 -57.32 -101.91
CA GLY A 5 -91.27 -55.87 -101.89
C GLY A 5 -90.52 -55.10 -100.79
N VAL A 6 -89.86 -55.78 -99.85
CA VAL A 6 -89.15 -55.16 -98.71
C VAL A 6 -88.08 -54.16 -99.16
N MET A 7 -87.29 -54.51 -100.18
CA MET A 7 -86.28 -53.58 -100.71
C MET A 7 -86.90 -52.36 -101.37
N GLU A 8 -88.07 -52.52 -102.01
CA GLU A 8 -88.80 -51.41 -102.63
C GLU A 8 -89.47 -50.53 -101.56
N ALA A 9 -90.01 -51.13 -100.50
CA ALA A 9 -90.54 -50.42 -99.34
C ALA A 9 -89.45 -49.64 -98.59
N ILE A 10 -88.24 -50.19 -98.46
CA ILE A 10 -87.07 -49.50 -97.92
C ILE A 10 -86.66 -48.36 -98.86
N ARG A 11 -86.61 -48.61 -100.19
CA ARG A 11 -86.25 -47.58 -101.19
C ARG A 11 -87.21 -46.39 -101.15
N ILE A 12 -88.52 -46.65 -101.11
CA ILE A 12 -89.57 -45.62 -100.97
C ILE A 12 -89.46 -44.89 -99.62
N SER A 13 -89.21 -45.63 -98.52
CA SER A 13 -89.05 -45.05 -97.19
C SER A 13 -87.81 -44.15 -97.08
N CYS A 14 -86.70 -44.54 -97.74
CA CYS A 14 -85.46 -43.77 -97.80
C CYS A 14 -85.55 -42.56 -98.73
N ALA A 15 -86.37 -42.62 -99.79
CA ALA A 15 -86.67 -41.47 -100.64
C ALA A 15 -87.52 -40.41 -99.93
N GLY A 16 -88.32 -40.83 -98.93
CA GLY A 16 -89.10 -39.96 -98.06
C GLY A 16 -88.38 -39.61 -96.75
N TYR A 17 -89.04 -39.94 -95.63
CA TYR A 17 -88.60 -39.62 -94.27
C TYR A 17 -88.46 -40.89 -93.44
N PRO A 18 -87.29 -41.55 -93.49
CA PRO A 18 -87.07 -42.82 -92.80
C PRO A 18 -87.00 -42.67 -91.28
N THR A 19 -86.60 -41.49 -90.78
CA THR A 19 -86.47 -41.23 -89.34
C THR A 19 -87.61 -40.35 -88.85
N ARG A 20 -88.31 -40.80 -87.80
CA ARG A 20 -89.47 -40.11 -87.24
C ARG A 20 -89.39 -40.15 -85.72
N LYS A 21 -89.43 -38.99 -85.07
CA LYS A 21 -89.30 -38.87 -83.60
C LYS A 21 -90.37 -37.98 -83.02
N HIS A 22 -90.85 -38.31 -81.83
CA HIS A 22 -91.74 -37.44 -81.08
C HIS A 22 -91.00 -36.15 -80.66
N PHE A 23 -91.74 -35.06 -80.51
CA PHE A 23 -91.14 -33.75 -80.23
C PHE A 23 -90.40 -33.72 -78.90
N ASP A 24 -90.96 -34.32 -77.85
CA ASP A 24 -90.35 -34.47 -76.53
C ASP A 24 -89.00 -35.22 -76.57
N GLU A 25 -88.97 -36.38 -77.21
CA GLU A 25 -87.76 -37.21 -77.36
C GLU A 25 -86.69 -36.46 -78.15
N PHE A 26 -87.09 -35.75 -79.20
CA PHE A 26 -86.20 -34.97 -80.05
C PHE A 26 -85.60 -33.77 -79.29
N LEU A 27 -86.42 -33.00 -78.59
CA LEU A 27 -85.97 -31.83 -77.82
C LEU A 27 -85.11 -32.22 -76.61
N ASN A 28 -85.46 -33.29 -75.90
CA ASN A 28 -84.64 -33.79 -74.79
C ASN A 28 -83.25 -34.24 -75.25
N ARG A 29 -83.16 -34.85 -76.44
CA ARG A 29 -81.88 -35.32 -76.97
C ARG A 29 -81.05 -34.19 -77.57
N PHE A 30 -81.63 -33.34 -78.42
CA PHE A 30 -80.91 -32.37 -79.22
C PHE A 30 -80.99 -30.93 -78.73
N GLY A 31 -81.77 -30.66 -77.69
CA GLY A 31 -81.94 -29.32 -77.14
C GLY A 31 -80.63 -28.65 -76.70
N ILE A 32 -79.58 -29.42 -76.41
CA ILE A 32 -78.24 -28.90 -76.12
C ILE A 32 -77.56 -28.21 -77.33
N ILE A 33 -77.99 -28.52 -78.55
CA ILE A 33 -77.51 -27.87 -79.79
C ILE A 33 -78.01 -26.42 -79.85
N ALA A 34 -79.21 -26.17 -79.33
CA ALA A 34 -79.82 -24.85 -79.31
C ALA A 34 -80.53 -24.59 -77.96
N PRO A 35 -79.78 -24.39 -76.85
CA PRO A 35 -80.37 -24.23 -75.52
C PRO A 35 -81.39 -23.10 -75.42
N GLN A 36 -81.18 -22.01 -76.17
CA GLN A 36 -82.09 -20.87 -76.24
C GLN A 36 -83.48 -21.18 -76.82
N VAL A 37 -83.66 -22.32 -77.49
CA VAL A 37 -84.95 -22.73 -78.07
C VAL A 37 -85.82 -23.48 -77.05
N LEU A 38 -85.24 -23.96 -75.94
CA LEU A 38 -85.93 -24.71 -74.88
C LEU A 38 -86.66 -23.82 -73.85
N ASN A 39 -86.94 -22.55 -74.16
CA ASN A 39 -87.63 -21.65 -73.23
C ASN A 39 -89.09 -22.10 -73.00
N LYS A 40 -89.57 -22.00 -71.74
CA LYS A 40 -90.85 -22.55 -71.23
C LYS A 40 -92.15 -22.13 -71.96
N ASN A 41 -92.09 -21.15 -72.87
CA ASN A 41 -93.27 -20.57 -73.54
C ASN A 41 -93.34 -20.89 -75.05
N SER A 42 -92.56 -21.85 -75.56
CA SER A 42 -92.61 -22.24 -76.97
C SER A 42 -93.29 -23.59 -77.16
N ASP A 43 -94.24 -23.63 -78.09
CA ASP A 43 -94.89 -24.86 -78.55
C ASP A 43 -93.83 -25.87 -79.02
N GLU A 44 -93.96 -27.14 -78.62
CA GLU A 44 -93.00 -28.20 -78.95
C GLU A 44 -92.68 -28.33 -80.46
N PRO A 45 -93.65 -28.22 -81.40
CA PRO A 45 -93.37 -28.25 -82.83
C PRO A 45 -92.56 -27.03 -83.29
N GLY A 46 -92.84 -25.85 -82.72
CA GLY A 46 -92.13 -24.61 -82.99
C GLY A 46 -90.70 -24.63 -82.45
N ALA A 47 -90.48 -25.24 -81.29
CA ALA A 47 -89.16 -25.47 -80.72
C ALA A 47 -88.34 -26.44 -81.59
N CYS A 48 -88.94 -27.53 -82.08
CA CYS A 48 -88.26 -28.46 -82.98
C CYS A 48 -87.85 -27.77 -84.29
N LYS A 49 -88.74 -26.97 -84.88
CA LYS A 49 -88.47 -26.20 -86.10
C LYS A 49 -87.29 -25.23 -85.92
N LYS A 50 -87.35 -24.39 -84.88
CA LYS A 50 -86.27 -23.43 -84.55
C LYS A 50 -84.93 -24.11 -84.29
N LEU A 51 -84.92 -25.28 -83.65
CA LEU A 51 -83.71 -26.06 -83.40
C LEU A 51 -83.10 -26.55 -84.72
N LEU A 52 -83.91 -27.13 -85.60
CA LEU A 52 -83.47 -27.65 -86.90
C LEU A 52 -82.99 -26.53 -87.82
N ASP A 53 -83.69 -25.39 -87.84
CA ASP A 53 -83.28 -24.19 -88.57
C ASP A 53 -81.92 -23.68 -88.08
N LYS A 54 -81.72 -23.65 -86.75
CA LYS A 54 -80.44 -23.26 -86.16
C LYS A 54 -79.33 -24.29 -86.38
N ALA A 55 -79.68 -25.56 -86.48
CA ALA A 55 -78.77 -26.61 -86.91
C ALA A 55 -78.42 -26.51 -88.41
N GLY A 56 -79.16 -25.70 -89.19
CA GLY A 56 -78.94 -25.54 -90.63
C GLY A 56 -79.28 -26.80 -91.42
N LEU A 57 -80.26 -27.57 -90.95
CA LEU A 57 -80.73 -28.77 -91.65
C LEU A 57 -81.84 -28.40 -92.62
N GLU A 58 -81.73 -28.84 -93.87
CA GLU A 58 -82.74 -28.61 -94.90
C GLU A 58 -83.56 -29.86 -95.19
N GLY A 59 -84.78 -29.68 -95.72
CA GLY A 59 -85.59 -30.79 -96.21
C GLY A 59 -86.19 -31.71 -95.14
N TYR A 60 -86.19 -31.31 -93.86
CA TYR A 60 -86.96 -31.93 -92.78
C TYR A 60 -88.45 -31.53 -92.86
N GLN A 61 -89.33 -32.26 -92.17
CA GLN A 61 -90.76 -31.91 -92.05
C GLN A 61 -91.24 -32.02 -90.61
N ILE A 62 -92.18 -31.15 -90.23
CA ILE A 62 -92.83 -31.14 -88.92
C ILE A 62 -94.27 -31.62 -89.09
N GLY A 63 -94.61 -32.77 -88.49
CA GLY A 63 -95.97 -33.29 -88.47
C GLY A 63 -96.78 -32.77 -87.29
N LYS A 64 -97.94 -33.39 -87.01
CA LYS A 64 -98.78 -33.03 -85.85
C LYS A 64 -98.16 -33.44 -84.50
N SER A 65 -97.39 -34.52 -84.47
CA SER A 65 -96.83 -35.10 -83.23
C SER A 65 -95.36 -35.52 -83.34
N LYS A 66 -94.75 -35.39 -84.53
CA LYS A 66 -93.42 -35.95 -84.83
C LYS A 66 -92.62 -35.04 -85.77
N VAL A 67 -91.29 -35.06 -85.59
CA VAL A 67 -90.30 -34.57 -86.55
C VAL A 67 -89.95 -35.69 -87.53
N PHE A 68 -89.90 -35.35 -88.81
CA PHE A 68 -89.54 -36.24 -89.91
C PHE A 68 -88.22 -35.79 -90.51
N LEU A 69 -87.22 -36.69 -90.51
CA LEU A 69 -85.86 -36.44 -90.98
C LEU A 69 -85.51 -37.37 -92.14
N ARG A 70 -84.71 -36.84 -93.07
CA ARG A 70 -84.09 -37.61 -94.16
C ARG A 70 -82.96 -38.50 -93.64
N ALA A 71 -82.52 -39.44 -94.46
CA ALA A 71 -81.36 -40.28 -94.14
C ALA A 71 -80.12 -39.42 -93.85
N GLY A 72 -79.31 -39.82 -92.86
CA GLY A 72 -78.09 -39.10 -92.45
C GLY A 72 -78.31 -37.98 -91.43
N GLN A 73 -79.44 -37.25 -91.50
CA GLN A 73 -79.66 -36.05 -90.66
C GLN A 73 -79.68 -36.32 -89.16
N MET A 74 -80.16 -37.49 -88.73
CA MET A 74 -80.09 -37.91 -87.33
C MET A 74 -78.64 -38.08 -86.85
N ALA A 75 -77.77 -38.66 -87.70
CA ALA A 75 -76.36 -38.85 -87.40
C ALA A 75 -75.61 -37.50 -87.38
N ASP A 76 -75.96 -36.56 -88.25
CA ASP A 76 -75.40 -35.21 -88.24
C ASP A 76 -75.72 -34.47 -86.94
N LEU A 77 -76.97 -34.57 -86.46
CA LEU A 77 -77.39 -34.01 -85.18
C LEU A 77 -76.67 -34.67 -84.00
N ASP A 78 -76.52 -35.99 -84.02
CA ASP A 78 -75.78 -36.71 -82.97
C ASP A 78 -74.30 -36.31 -82.97
N THR A 79 -73.68 -36.14 -84.13
CA THR A 79 -72.28 -35.67 -84.25
C THR A 79 -72.14 -34.30 -83.59
N ARG A 80 -72.98 -33.33 -83.96
CA ARG A 80 -72.98 -31.98 -83.35
C ARG A 80 -73.22 -32.01 -81.84
N ARG A 81 -74.14 -32.85 -81.37
CA ARG A 81 -74.40 -33.06 -79.94
C ARG A 81 -73.13 -33.54 -79.21
N THR A 82 -72.44 -34.54 -79.75
CA THR A 82 -71.20 -35.07 -79.16
C THR A 82 -70.09 -34.04 -79.13
N GLU A 83 -69.95 -33.21 -80.17
CA GLU A 83 -68.98 -32.12 -80.20
C GLU A 83 -69.23 -31.08 -79.11
N ILE A 84 -70.48 -30.65 -78.91
CA ILE A 84 -70.84 -29.66 -77.88
C ILE A 84 -70.59 -30.22 -76.49
N LEU A 85 -70.98 -31.47 -76.24
CA LEU A 85 -70.71 -32.16 -74.99
C LEU A 85 -69.21 -32.30 -74.73
N GLY A 86 -68.43 -32.69 -75.75
CA GLY A 86 -66.97 -32.80 -75.67
C GLY A 86 -66.28 -31.47 -75.39
N ARG A 87 -66.71 -30.38 -76.05
CA ARG A 87 -66.23 -29.01 -75.77
C ARG A 87 -66.55 -28.59 -74.35
N SER A 88 -67.78 -28.84 -73.89
CA SER A 88 -68.24 -28.48 -72.54
C SER A 88 -67.43 -29.24 -71.47
N ALA A 89 -67.25 -30.56 -71.66
CA ALA A 89 -66.41 -31.38 -70.79
C ALA A 89 -64.95 -30.87 -70.78
N SER A 90 -64.40 -30.53 -71.94
CA SER A 90 -63.04 -30.00 -72.06
C SER A 90 -62.85 -28.68 -71.29
N ILE A 91 -63.84 -27.78 -71.33
CA ILE A 91 -63.82 -26.51 -70.58
C ILE A 91 -63.82 -26.79 -69.07
N ILE A 92 -64.71 -27.66 -68.59
CA ILE A 92 -64.81 -28.04 -67.18
C ILE A 92 -63.50 -28.69 -66.72
N GLN A 93 -63.02 -29.70 -67.46
CA GLN A 93 -61.79 -30.40 -67.15
C GLN A 93 -60.58 -29.45 -67.14
N ARG A 94 -60.48 -28.52 -68.10
CA ARG A 94 -59.42 -27.51 -68.13
C ARG A 94 -59.44 -26.66 -66.86
N LYS A 95 -60.62 -26.19 -66.43
CA LYS A 95 -60.75 -25.39 -65.20
C LYS A 95 -60.38 -26.18 -63.95
N VAL A 96 -60.85 -27.43 -63.84
CA VAL A 96 -60.50 -28.30 -62.70
C VAL A 96 -59.01 -28.59 -62.66
N ARG A 97 -58.38 -28.95 -63.79
CA ARG A 97 -56.93 -29.20 -63.87
C ARG A 97 -56.13 -27.95 -63.47
N SER A 98 -56.52 -26.77 -63.96
CA SER A 98 -55.89 -25.50 -63.59
C SER A 98 -56.01 -25.22 -62.09
N TYR A 99 -57.19 -25.44 -61.51
CA TYR A 99 -57.43 -25.24 -60.08
C TYR A 99 -56.57 -26.18 -59.23
N LEU A 100 -56.53 -27.47 -59.58
CA LEU A 100 -55.72 -28.45 -58.86
C LEU A 100 -54.23 -28.13 -58.93
N ALA A 101 -53.72 -27.75 -60.11
CA ALA A 101 -52.33 -27.34 -60.29
C ALA A 101 -52.00 -26.08 -59.46
N GLN A 102 -52.86 -25.07 -59.49
CA GLN A 102 -52.68 -23.85 -58.69
C GLN A 102 -52.68 -24.15 -57.19
N LYS A 103 -53.60 -25.00 -56.72
CA LYS A 103 -53.66 -25.43 -55.32
C LYS A 103 -52.37 -26.15 -54.89
N ALA A 104 -51.89 -27.10 -55.70
CA ALA A 104 -50.66 -27.83 -55.43
C ALA A 104 -49.44 -26.89 -55.38
N PHE A 105 -49.34 -25.95 -56.33
CA PHE A 105 -48.26 -24.96 -56.35
C PHE A 105 -48.26 -24.06 -55.10
N ILE A 106 -49.42 -23.55 -54.69
CA ILE A 106 -49.54 -22.72 -53.49
C ILE A 106 -49.11 -23.50 -52.24
N GLN A 107 -49.54 -24.76 -52.12
CA GLN A 107 -49.14 -25.63 -51.01
C GLN A 107 -47.62 -25.85 -50.98
N LEU A 108 -47.03 -26.19 -52.14
CA LEU A 108 -45.58 -26.38 -52.26
C LEU A 108 -44.81 -25.10 -51.90
N ARG A 109 -45.23 -23.96 -52.44
CA ARG A 109 -44.60 -22.66 -52.16
C ARG A 109 -44.65 -22.31 -50.67
N ASN A 110 -45.81 -22.50 -50.03
CA ASN A 110 -45.96 -22.21 -48.61
C ASN A 110 -45.07 -23.11 -47.73
N SER A 111 -44.96 -24.40 -48.07
CA SER A 111 -44.06 -25.33 -47.41
C SER A 111 -42.59 -24.95 -47.61
N ALA A 112 -42.19 -24.60 -48.84
CA ALA A 112 -40.84 -24.15 -49.15
C ALA A 112 -40.47 -22.88 -48.37
N THR A 113 -41.35 -21.86 -48.35
CA THR A 113 -41.13 -20.62 -47.59
C THR A 113 -40.98 -20.90 -46.09
N ARG A 114 -41.78 -21.81 -45.53
CA ARG A 114 -41.66 -22.21 -44.12
C ARG A 114 -40.31 -22.86 -43.81
N ILE A 115 -39.88 -23.82 -44.64
CA ILE A 115 -38.58 -24.49 -44.48
C ILE A 115 -37.45 -23.45 -44.58
N GLN A 116 -37.50 -22.59 -45.61
CA GLN A 116 -36.49 -21.54 -45.78
C GLN A 116 -36.44 -20.57 -44.59
N ALA A 117 -37.60 -20.20 -44.02
CA ALA A 117 -37.65 -19.35 -42.83
C ALA A 117 -36.98 -20.02 -41.62
N VAL A 118 -37.25 -21.32 -41.40
CA VAL A 118 -36.60 -22.10 -40.34
C VAL A 118 -35.09 -22.16 -40.56
N CYS A 119 -34.63 -22.49 -41.77
CA CYS A 119 -33.20 -22.55 -42.10
C CYS A 119 -32.50 -21.21 -41.86
N ARG A 120 -33.08 -20.09 -42.33
CA ARG A 120 -32.53 -18.74 -42.07
C ARG A 120 -32.48 -18.44 -40.58
N GLY A 121 -33.51 -18.83 -39.82
CA GLY A 121 -33.53 -18.66 -38.36
C GLY A 121 -32.49 -19.52 -37.62
N VAL A 122 -32.22 -20.74 -38.07
CA VAL A 122 -31.15 -21.59 -37.51
C VAL A 122 -29.78 -20.99 -37.82
N LEU A 123 -29.54 -20.55 -39.05
CA LEU A 123 -28.28 -19.90 -39.43
C LEU A 123 -28.02 -18.66 -38.57
N ALA A 124 -29.02 -17.77 -38.42
CA ALA A 124 -28.89 -16.57 -37.60
C ALA A 124 -28.63 -16.87 -36.11
N ARG A 125 -29.23 -17.93 -35.56
CA ARG A 125 -28.96 -18.35 -34.17
C ARG A 125 -27.56 -18.92 -34.02
N ASN A 126 -27.10 -19.72 -34.97
CA ASN A 126 -25.75 -20.28 -34.94
C ASN A 126 -24.67 -19.20 -35.04
N THR A 127 -24.84 -18.22 -35.94
CA THR A 127 -23.90 -17.09 -36.04
C THR A 127 -23.88 -16.27 -34.76
N TYR A 128 -25.05 -15.96 -34.20
CA TYR A 128 -25.15 -15.25 -32.92
C TYR A 128 -24.50 -16.02 -31.76
N GLU A 129 -24.71 -17.34 -31.69
CA GLU A 129 -24.04 -18.17 -30.68
C GLU A 129 -22.51 -18.14 -30.81
N SER A 130 -21.98 -18.19 -32.03
CA SER A 130 -20.53 -18.07 -32.28
C SER A 130 -20.02 -16.73 -31.76
N MET A 131 -20.67 -15.63 -32.16
CA MET A 131 -20.31 -14.28 -31.70
C MET A 131 -20.36 -14.16 -30.17
N ARG A 132 -21.39 -14.74 -29.53
CA ARG A 132 -21.52 -14.74 -28.07
C ARG A 132 -20.39 -15.53 -27.39
N ARG A 133 -20.01 -16.69 -27.94
CA ARG A 133 -18.91 -17.51 -27.43
C ARG A 133 -17.57 -16.80 -27.59
N GLU A 134 -17.32 -16.18 -28.75
CA GLU A 134 -16.11 -15.39 -29.01
C GLU A 134 -16.00 -14.19 -28.05
N ALA A 135 -17.07 -13.43 -27.87
CA ALA A 135 -17.09 -12.31 -26.92
C ALA A 135 -16.83 -12.76 -25.47
N ALA A 136 -17.41 -13.89 -25.06
CA ALA A 136 -17.16 -14.48 -23.74
C ALA A 136 -15.69 -14.92 -23.59
N ALA A 137 -15.13 -15.58 -24.60
CA ALA A 137 -13.73 -16.00 -24.62
C ALA A 137 -12.78 -14.79 -24.51
N LEU A 138 -13.03 -13.71 -25.27
CA LEU A 138 -12.25 -12.47 -25.19
C LEU A 138 -12.33 -11.84 -23.80
N LYS A 139 -13.50 -11.83 -23.16
CA LYS A 139 -13.67 -11.32 -21.79
C LYS A 139 -12.83 -12.13 -20.79
N ILE A 140 -12.90 -13.46 -20.85
CA ILE A 140 -12.13 -14.35 -19.99
C ILE A 140 -10.62 -14.14 -20.21
N GLN A 141 -10.17 -14.11 -21.46
CA GLN A 141 -8.76 -13.89 -21.80
C GLN A 141 -8.26 -12.53 -21.29
N ARG A 142 -9.03 -11.46 -21.49
CA ARG A 142 -8.71 -10.11 -21.01
C ARG A 142 -8.58 -10.10 -19.49
N ASP A 143 -9.56 -10.65 -18.78
CA ASP A 143 -9.61 -10.62 -17.32
C ASP A 143 -8.49 -11.49 -16.72
N LEU A 144 -8.16 -12.64 -17.32
CA LEU A 144 -7.03 -13.47 -16.94
C LEU A 144 -5.68 -12.76 -17.15
N ARG A 145 -5.46 -12.16 -18.33
CA ARG A 145 -4.23 -11.38 -18.60
C ARG A 145 -4.04 -10.27 -17.57
N ARG A 146 -5.12 -9.54 -17.24
CA ARG A 146 -5.11 -8.52 -16.18
C ARG A 146 -4.75 -9.11 -14.82
N PHE A 147 -5.36 -10.23 -14.44
CA PHE A 147 -5.10 -10.89 -13.16
C PHE A 147 -3.64 -11.32 -13.03
N LEU A 148 -3.09 -11.99 -14.05
CA LEU A 148 -1.71 -12.44 -14.06
C LEU A 148 -0.71 -11.28 -13.97
N ALA A 149 -0.93 -10.22 -14.77
CA ALA A 149 -0.08 -9.02 -14.74
C ALA A 149 -0.13 -8.35 -13.35
N ARG A 150 -1.32 -8.21 -12.77
CA ARG A 150 -1.47 -7.62 -11.42
C ARG A 150 -0.78 -8.48 -10.38
N LYS A 151 -0.96 -9.80 -10.40
CA LYS A 151 -0.33 -10.74 -9.45
C LYS A 151 1.20 -10.63 -9.50
N ALA A 152 1.78 -10.65 -10.70
CA ALA A 152 3.22 -10.49 -10.91
C ALA A 152 3.72 -9.15 -10.35
N TYR A 153 3.06 -8.04 -10.71
CA TYR A 153 3.41 -6.71 -10.21
C TYR A 153 3.33 -6.63 -8.69
N THR A 154 2.23 -7.11 -8.08
CA THR A 154 2.05 -7.06 -6.63
C THR A 154 3.09 -7.88 -5.88
N GLY A 155 3.54 -9.01 -6.45
CA GLY A 155 4.60 -9.83 -5.86
C GLY A 155 5.95 -9.12 -5.84
N VAL A 156 6.33 -8.49 -6.95
CA VAL A 156 7.57 -7.69 -7.01
C VAL A 156 7.47 -6.47 -6.09
N PHE A 157 6.33 -5.80 -6.07
CA PHE A 157 6.10 -4.63 -5.24
C PHE A 157 6.21 -4.95 -3.74
N SER A 158 5.57 -6.03 -3.26
CA SER A 158 5.64 -6.42 -1.85
C SER A 158 7.05 -6.83 -1.43
N ALA A 159 7.78 -7.56 -2.28
CA ALA A 159 9.16 -7.92 -2.05
C ALA A 159 10.05 -6.67 -1.98
N THR A 160 9.89 -5.73 -2.91
CA THR A 160 10.65 -4.48 -2.96
C THR A 160 10.43 -3.65 -1.70
N VAL A 161 9.17 -3.47 -1.27
CA VAL A 161 8.85 -2.72 -0.05
C VAL A 161 9.45 -3.39 1.18
N SER A 162 9.42 -4.73 1.26
CA SER A 162 10.01 -5.49 2.37
C SER A 162 11.52 -5.31 2.44
N ILE A 163 12.21 -5.38 1.30
CA ILE A 163 13.65 -5.14 1.20
C ILE A 163 13.98 -3.70 1.60
N GLN A 164 13.28 -2.72 1.05
CA GLN A 164 13.50 -1.30 1.37
C GLN A 164 13.30 -1.00 2.86
N ALA A 165 12.24 -1.55 3.47
CA ALA A 165 11.99 -1.42 4.90
C ALA A 165 13.12 -2.05 5.73
N GLY A 166 13.58 -3.25 5.33
CA GLY A 166 14.72 -3.94 5.95
C GLY A 166 16.02 -3.13 5.87
N MET A 167 16.34 -2.59 4.69
CA MET A 167 17.52 -1.75 4.46
C MET A 167 17.47 -0.48 5.30
N ARG A 168 16.35 0.25 5.30
CA ARG A 168 16.17 1.45 6.12
C ARG A 168 16.35 1.13 7.60
N GLY A 169 15.75 0.04 8.07
CA GLY A 169 15.91 -0.42 9.45
C GLY A 169 17.37 -0.78 9.80
N MET A 170 18.10 -1.43 8.88
CA MET A 170 19.51 -1.76 9.07
C MET A 170 20.38 -0.50 9.19
N VAL A 171 20.18 0.48 8.31
CA VAL A 171 20.90 1.76 8.34
C VAL A 171 20.68 2.47 9.66
N SER A 172 19.42 2.60 10.11
CA SER A 172 19.09 3.23 11.39
C SER A 172 19.71 2.49 12.59
N ARG A 173 19.70 1.15 12.59
CA ARG A 173 20.32 0.35 13.66
C ARG A 173 21.85 0.49 13.68
N LYS A 174 22.51 0.52 12.52
CA LYS A 174 23.96 0.73 12.41
C LYS A 174 24.36 2.10 12.95
N GLU A 175 23.61 3.14 12.57
CA GLU A 175 23.81 4.51 13.08
C GLU A 175 23.63 4.58 14.60
N LEU A 176 22.57 3.96 15.13
CA LEU A 176 22.35 3.91 16.58
C LEU A 176 23.50 3.17 17.31
N SER A 177 23.96 2.05 16.76
CA SER A 177 25.08 1.30 17.33
C SER A 177 26.36 2.13 17.36
N PHE A 178 26.67 2.82 16.25
CA PHE A 178 27.82 3.71 16.18
C PHE A 178 27.73 4.82 17.24
N ARG A 179 26.58 5.50 17.36
CA ARG A 179 26.36 6.52 18.40
C ARG A 179 26.54 5.96 19.81
N ARG A 180 26.04 4.75 20.09
CA ARG A 180 26.21 4.09 21.39
C ARG A 180 27.68 3.80 21.69
N GLN A 181 28.41 3.27 20.73
CA GLN A 181 29.86 3.00 20.86
C GLN A 181 30.65 4.30 21.10
N THR A 182 30.38 5.35 20.31
CA THR A 182 31.03 6.66 20.48
C THR A 182 30.73 7.25 21.85
N LYS A 183 29.47 7.18 22.33
CA LYS A 183 29.11 7.65 23.67
C LYS A 183 29.84 6.87 24.77
N ALA A 184 29.91 5.54 24.66
CA ALA A 184 30.64 4.71 25.60
C ALA A 184 32.15 5.05 25.62
N ALA A 185 32.76 5.23 24.44
CA ALA A 185 34.15 5.65 24.32
C ALA A 185 34.39 7.01 24.99
N THR A 186 33.52 8.01 24.77
CA THR A 186 33.60 9.32 25.43
C THR A 186 33.50 9.21 26.95
N ILE A 187 32.63 8.35 27.47
CA ILE A 187 32.52 8.10 28.92
C ILE A 187 33.82 7.50 29.46
N ILE A 188 34.38 6.48 28.81
CA ILE A 188 35.63 5.85 29.24
C ILE A 188 36.79 6.85 29.22
N GLN A 189 36.94 7.59 28.11
CA GLN A 189 37.99 8.60 27.96
C GLN A 189 37.88 9.69 29.01
N SER A 190 36.68 10.24 29.25
CA SER A 190 36.48 11.27 30.27
C SER A 190 36.80 10.77 31.68
N ARG A 191 36.38 9.54 32.03
CA ARG A 191 36.72 8.91 33.32
C ARG A 191 38.22 8.70 33.48
N SER A 192 38.92 8.25 32.43
CA SER A 192 40.37 8.08 32.42
C SER A 192 41.10 9.42 32.62
N ARG A 193 40.71 10.47 31.90
CA ARG A 193 41.28 11.83 32.07
C ARG A 193 41.10 12.35 33.50
N VAL A 194 39.91 12.19 34.07
CA VAL A 194 39.64 12.58 35.47
C VAL A 194 40.49 11.76 36.45
N PHE A 195 40.63 10.46 36.22
CA PHE A 195 41.47 9.60 37.06
C PHE A 195 42.94 10.04 37.04
N LEU A 196 43.51 10.29 35.84
CA LEU A 196 44.88 10.76 35.68
C LEU A 196 45.10 12.12 36.37
N ALA A 197 44.19 13.08 36.18
CA ALA A 197 44.25 14.38 36.85
C ALA A 197 44.20 14.24 38.38
N ARG A 198 43.30 13.40 38.91
CA ARG A 198 43.21 13.11 40.35
C ARG A 198 44.48 12.45 40.88
N LEU A 199 45.05 11.51 40.14
CA LEU A 199 46.30 10.84 40.50
C LEU A 199 47.45 11.86 40.59
N HIS A 200 47.58 12.73 39.59
CA HIS A 200 48.59 13.78 39.57
C HIS A 200 48.41 14.76 40.74
N TYR A 201 47.19 15.24 40.97
CA TYR A 201 46.88 16.12 42.10
C TYR A 201 47.18 15.48 43.45
N ARG A 202 46.85 14.18 43.64
CA ARG A 202 47.18 13.45 44.89
C ARG A 202 48.69 13.36 45.10
N LYS A 203 49.47 13.09 44.05
CA LYS A 203 50.95 13.07 44.12
C LYS A 203 51.50 14.45 44.51
N LEU A 204 51.05 15.51 43.84
CA LEU A 204 51.45 16.89 44.15
C LEU A 204 51.08 17.28 45.59
N LYS A 205 49.85 17.00 46.02
CA LYS A 205 49.39 17.28 47.39
C LYS A 205 50.25 16.55 48.42
N LYS A 206 50.54 15.26 48.21
CA LYS A 206 51.41 14.50 49.11
C LYS A 206 52.81 15.13 49.19
N ALA A 207 53.42 15.45 48.05
CA ALA A 207 54.72 16.10 48.00
C ALA A 207 54.71 17.46 48.70
N ALA A 208 53.71 18.31 48.43
CA ALA A 208 53.57 19.62 49.05
C ALA A 208 53.43 19.52 50.58
N ILE A 209 52.57 18.62 51.08
CA ILE A 209 52.41 18.39 52.53
C ILE A 209 53.72 17.92 53.14
N THR A 210 54.41 16.95 52.53
CA THR A 210 55.70 16.45 53.03
C THR A 210 56.74 17.58 53.10
N THR A 211 56.87 18.39 52.05
CA THR A 211 57.78 19.54 52.02
C THR A 211 57.40 20.60 53.06
N GLN A 212 56.11 20.93 53.19
CA GLN A 212 55.61 21.87 54.19
C GLN A 212 55.87 21.40 55.62
N CYS A 213 55.62 20.12 55.92
CA CYS A 213 55.93 19.51 57.21
C CYS A 213 57.43 19.55 57.52
N ALA A 214 58.28 19.19 56.54
CA ALA A 214 59.73 19.25 56.69
C ALA A 214 60.22 20.69 56.92
N TRP A 215 59.67 21.67 56.21
CA TRP A 215 59.98 23.09 56.40
C TRP A 215 59.56 23.58 57.78
N ARG A 216 58.30 23.33 58.20
CA ARG A 216 57.81 23.67 59.54
C ARG A 216 58.69 23.05 60.63
N GLY A 217 59.08 21.78 60.47
CA GLY A 217 60.01 21.11 61.37
C GLY A 217 61.42 21.74 61.37
N LYS A 218 61.93 22.19 60.22
CA LYS A 218 63.21 22.91 60.11
C LYS A 218 63.15 24.26 60.84
N VAL A 219 62.07 25.02 60.63
CA VAL A 219 61.85 26.31 61.32
C VAL A 219 61.77 26.12 62.83
N ALA A 220 60.95 25.17 63.30
CA ALA A 220 60.85 24.87 64.74
C ALA A 220 62.19 24.42 65.35
N ARG A 221 62.98 23.62 64.63
CA ARG A 221 64.33 23.24 65.08
C ARG A 221 65.30 24.42 65.12
N LYS A 222 65.22 25.35 64.15
CA LYS A 222 66.02 26.59 64.17
C LYS A 222 65.63 27.46 65.36
N GLU A 223 64.34 27.60 65.62
CA GLU A 223 63.82 28.37 66.76
C GLU A 223 64.27 27.77 68.10
N LEU A 224 64.15 26.44 68.26
CA LEU A 224 64.67 25.75 69.45
C LEU A 224 66.19 25.95 69.62
N LYS A 225 66.95 25.95 68.52
CA LYS A 225 68.40 26.24 68.58
C LYS A 225 68.65 27.67 69.06
N ASN A 226 67.92 28.66 68.54
CA ASN A 226 68.03 30.05 68.97
C ASN A 226 67.68 30.21 70.46
N LEU A 227 66.57 29.63 70.91
CA LEU A 227 66.17 29.64 72.32
C LEU A 227 67.19 28.94 73.23
N LYS A 228 67.79 27.83 72.79
CA LYS A 228 68.88 27.16 73.52
C LYS A 228 70.16 28.01 73.60
N MET A 229 70.50 28.74 72.53
CA MET A 229 71.62 29.67 72.54
C MET A 229 71.35 30.84 73.49
N ALA A 230 70.17 31.44 73.43
CA ALA A 230 69.75 32.49 74.35
C ALA A 230 69.74 32.01 75.82
N ALA A 231 69.29 30.78 76.09
CA ALA A 231 69.32 30.19 77.43
C ALA A 231 70.75 29.92 77.94
N ARG A 232 71.69 29.61 77.04
CA ARG A 232 73.12 29.49 77.39
C ARG A 232 73.75 30.84 77.66
N GLU A 233 73.40 31.86 76.88
CA GLU A 233 73.83 33.24 77.13
C GLU A 233 73.27 33.79 78.45
N THR A 234 72.00 33.54 78.77
CA THR A 234 71.44 33.90 80.08
C THR A 234 72.06 33.09 81.22
N GLY A 235 72.36 31.80 81.00
CA GLY A 235 73.12 30.99 81.93
C GLY A 235 74.52 31.55 82.19
N ALA A 236 75.25 31.91 81.14
CA ALA A 236 76.57 32.54 81.23
C ALA A 236 76.52 33.93 81.89
N LEU A 237 75.47 34.72 81.63
CA LEU A 237 75.22 35.99 82.32
C LEU A 237 74.91 35.78 83.80
N GLN A 238 74.15 34.74 84.15
CA GLN A 238 73.83 34.41 85.54
C GLN A 238 75.09 33.92 86.28
N GLU A 239 75.92 33.10 85.65
CA GLU A 239 77.22 32.70 86.20
C GLU A 239 78.16 33.88 86.39
N ALA A 240 78.24 34.80 85.41
CA ALA A 240 78.99 36.03 85.53
C ALA A 240 78.46 36.93 86.66
N LYS A 241 77.14 37.04 86.80
CA LYS A 241 76.50 37.76 87.91
C LYS A 241 76.85 37.13 89.26
N ASN A 242 76.71 35.82 89.42
CA ASN A 242 77.05 35.11 90.66
C ASN A 242 78.55 35.26 91.00
N LYS A 243 79.42 35.29 89.98
CA LYS A 243 80.87 35.49 90.16
C LYS A 243 81.19 36.92 90.60
N LEU A 244 80.50 37.91 90.02
CA LEU A 244 80.54 39.29 90.47
C LEU A 244 79.99 39.44 91.89
N GLU A 245 78.88 38.79 92.23
CA GLU A 245 78.31 38.78 93.60
C GLU A 245 79.33 38.23 94.61
N LYS A 246 79.99 37.10 94.31
CA LYS A 246 81.08 36.57 95.15
C LYS A 246 82.28 37.51 95.25
N GLN A 247 82.65 38.19 94.16
CA GLN A 247 83.71 39.20 94.20
C GLN A 247 83.31 40.41 95.04
N VAL A 248 82.04 40.84 94.97
CA VAL A 248 81.52 41.91 95.82
C VAL A 248 81.58 41.48 97.29
N GLU A 249 81.16 40.26 97.63
CA GLU A 249 81.25 39.70 98.98
C GLU A 249 82.71 39.65 99.48
N GLU A 250 83.65 39.15 98.65
CA GLU A 250 85.07 39.12 98.99
C GLU A 250 85.65 40.52 99.20
N LEU A 251 85.30 41.47 98.31
CA LEU A 251 85.71 42.88 98.44
C LEU A 251 85.09 43.55 99.67
N THR A 252 83.83 43.22 100.03
CA THR A 252 83.23 43.71 101.27
C THR A 252 83.94 43.15 102.49
N TRP A 253 84.34 41.88 102.45
CA TRP A 253 85.12 41.24 103.50
C TRP A 253 86.52 41.87 103.63
N ARG A 254 87.22 42.10 102.51
CA ARG A 254 88.51 42.81 102.49
C ARG A 254 88.39 44.23 103.02
N LEU A 255 87.35 44.97 102.64
CA LEU A 255 87.12 46.33 103.14
C LEU A 255 86.85 46.33 104.66
N GLN A 256 86.10 45.36 105.17
CA GLN A 256 85.89 45.22 106.62
C GLN A 256 87.19 44.86 107.34
N LEU A 257 88.03 44.01 106.76
CA LEU A 257 89.34 43.67 107.29
C LEU A 257 90.29 44.88 107.28
N GLU A 258 90.32 45.66 106.21
CA GLU A 258 91.13 46.88 106.11
C GLU A 258 90.66 47.94 107.11
N LYS A 259 89.34 48.06 107.33
CA LYS A 259 88.78 48.91 108.39
C LYS A 259 89.26 48.48 109.78
N ARG A 260 89.31 47.17 110.06
CA ARG A 260 89.88 46.64 111.32
C ARG A 260 91.38 46.93 111.42
N MET A 261 92.13 46.73 110.35
CA MET A 261 93.55 47.08 110.32
C MET A 261 93.79 48.58 110.54
N ARG A 262 92.90 49.45 110.05
CA ARG A 262 92.95 50.90 110.34
C ARG A 262 92.66 51.21 111.80
N THR A 263 91.70 50.54 112.43
CA THR A 263 91.44 50.74 113.87
C THR A 263 92.63 50.26 114.71
N ASP A 264 93.21 49.11 114.36
CA ASP A 264 94.38 48.56 115.06
C ASP A 264 95.63 49.45 114.86
N LEU A 265 95.80 50.05 113.67
CA LEU A 265 96.85 51.05 113.40
C LEU A 265 96.63 52.38 114.14
N GLU A 266 95.38 52.83 114.30
CA GLU A 266 95.07 54.01 115.12
C GLU A 266 95.32 53.73 116.61
N GLU A 267 95.04 52.52 117.08
CA GLU A 267 95.37 52.08 118.44
C GLU A 267 96.88 51.95 118.66
N ALA A 268 97.63 51.41 117.69
CA ALA A 268 99.09 51.35 117.72
C ALA A 268 99.72 52.76 117.71
N LYS A 269 99.18 53.69 116.90
CA LYS A 269 99.60 55.10 116.92
C LYS A 269 99.29 55.77 118.25
N LYS A 270 98.14 55.51 118.87
CA LYS A 270 97.83 56.01 120.22
C LYS A 270 98.79 55.45 121.28
N GLN A 271 99.18 54.18 121.17
CA GLN A 271 100.17 53.57 122.07
C GLN A 271 101.58 54.12 121.84
N GLU A 272 101.99 54.43 120.61
CA GLU A 272 103.26 55.11 120.33
C GLU A 272 103.24 56.56 120.82
N SER A 273 102.17 57.32 120.59
CA SER A 273 102.05 58.69 121.11
C SER A 273 102.12 58.75 122.64
N ALA A 274 101.50 57.77 123.33
CA ALA A 274 101.60 57.66 124.80
C ALA A 274 103.03 57.34 125.28
N LYS A 275 103.81 56.57 124.51
CA LYS A 275 105.23 56.31 124.80
C LYS A 275 106.10 57.54 124.56
N TYR A 276 105.81 58.32 123.51
CA TYR A 276 106.54 59.57 123.24
C TYR A 276 106.21 60.66 124.26
N GLU A 277 104.98 60.77 124.74
CA GLU A 277 104.60 61.69 125.82
C GLU A 277 105.26 61.32 127.16
N SER A 278 105.30 60.03 127.51
CA SER A 278 106.02 59.55 128.70
C SER A 278 107.54 59.77 128.61
N SER A 279 108.12 59.68 127.41
CA SER A 279 109.55 59.96 127.19
C SER A 279 109.86 61.46 127.24
N LEU A 280 108.90 62.32 126.89
CA LEU A 280 109.03 63.77 126.94
C LEU A 280 108.92 64.30 128.38
N GLU A 281 108.07 63.70 129.22
CA GLU A 281 108.00 63.98 130.66
C GLU A 281 109.29 63.56 131.41
N GLU A 282 109.91 62.43 131.04
CA GLU A 282 111.20 62.02 131.60
C GLU A 282 112.34 62.97 131.22
N ILE A 283 112.33 63.54 130.00
CA ILE A 283 113.33 64.52 129.54
C ILE A 283 113.08 65.89 130.19
N GLN A 284 111.82 66.30 130.40
CA GLN A 284 111.48 67.53 131.12
C GLN A 284 111.81 67.46 132.62
N ASN A 285 111.74 66.28 133.25
CA ASN A 285 112.19 66.09 134.63
C ASN A 285 113.72 66.07 134.75
N LYS A 286 114.44 65.47 133.79
CA LYS A 286 115.92 65.52 133.75
C LYS A 286 116.45 66.94 133.51
N PHE A 287 115.76 67.77 132.73
CA PHE A 287 116.16 69.15 132.48
C PHE A 287 115.98 70.05 133.72
N LYS A 288 114.88 69.85 134.48
CA LYS A 288 114.65 70.55 135.76
C LYS A 288 115.63 70.12 136.87
N GLU A 289 116.10 68.87 136.86
CA GLU A 289 117.14 68.39 137.79
C GLU A 289 118.54 68.93 137.48
N THR A 290 118.87 69.18 136.20
CA THR A 290 120.14 69.83 135.83
C THR A 290 120.15 71.35 136.03
N GLU A 291 118.98 72.00 135.96
CA GLU A 291 118.83 73.43 136.29
C GLU A 291 119.00 73.70 137.80
N ALA A 292 118.86 72.68 138.65
CA ALA A 292 119.08 72.76 140.09
C ALA A 292 120.53 72.48 140.54
N LEU A 293 121.37 71.88 139.69
CA LEU A 293 122.75 71.48 140.04
C LEU A 293 123.85 72.45 139.58
N LEU A 294 123.53 73.47 138.77
CA LEU A 294 124.49 74.52 138.35
C LEU A 294 124.33 75.86 139.12
N ILE A 295 123.66 75.83 140.28
CA ILE A 295 123.62 76.90 141.29
C ILE A 295 124.56 76.59 142.49
N LYS A 296 125.32 75.49 142.45
CA LYS A 296 126.40 75.17 143.41
C LYS A 296 127.72 74.88 142.70
N GLU A 297 128.35 75.95 142.23
CA GLU A 297 129.80 76.19 142.05
C GLU A 297 129.91 77.50 141.22
N ARG A 298 130.42 78.67 141.64
CA ARG A 298 131.19 79.14 142.81
C ARG A 298 132.31 78.25 143.29
#